data_AF-A0A8I1GH16-F1
#
_entry.id   AF-A0A8I1GH16-F1
#
_cell.length_a   1.000
_cell.length_b   1.000
_cell.length_c   1.000
_cell.angle_alpha   90.00
_cell.angle_beta   90.00
_cell.angle_gamma   90.00
#
_symmetry.space_group_name_H-M   'P 1'
#
loop_
_entity.id
_entity.type
_entity.pdbx_description
1 polymer ?
#
loop_
_entity_poly.entity_id
_entity_poly.type
_entity_poly.pdbx_seq_one_letter_code
_entity_poly.pdbx_strand_id
1 'polypeptide(L)'
;MTTVLIILVRLGGLIALGLGAAFFGKYLPVEGVPLLAHKIAGGIAALSLVLLAIQGFSRATVVAILAAIVAAATPAIGIYQQGIVDIEMAKLVHIAHIITGVGVLAFAEILAKRIKASRGYALAH
;
A
#
# COMPACT_ATOMS: atom_id res chain seq x y z
N MET A 1 -12.58 0.85 14.54
CA MET A 1 -11.28 0.37 14.05
C MET A 1 -11.16 0.41 12.52
N THR A 2 -12.07 -0.25 11.77
CA THR A 2 -12.02 -0.29 10.29
C THR A 2 -11.90 1.10 9.63
N THR A 3 -12.70 2.08 10.05
CA THR A 3 -12.64 3.46 9.52
C THR A 3 -11.28 4.11 9.73
N VAL A 4 -10.69 3.95 10.92
CA VAL A 4 -9.37 4.51 11.25
C VAL A 4 -8.30 3.87 10.36
N LEU A 5 -8.31 2.54 10.20
CA LEU A 5 -7.36 1.85 9.34
C LEU A 5 -7.47 2.32 7.88
N ILE A 6 -8.68 2.49 7.35
CA ILE A 6 -8.89 3.00 5.98
C ILE A 6 -8.32 4.42 5.84
N ILE A 7 -8.55 5.30 6.81
CA ILE A 7 -8.00 6.65 6.80
C ILE A 7 -6.47 6.61 6.82
N LEU A 8 -5.87 5.76 7.65
CA LEU A 8 -4.42 5.58 7.71
C LEU A 8 -3.84 5.05 6.39
N VAL A 9 -4.49 4.06 5.76
CA VAL A 9 -4.07 3.58 4.43
C VAL A 9 -4.17 4.69 3.39
N ARG A 10 -5.27 5.45 3.37
CA ARG A 10 -5.48 6.55 2.42
C ARG A 10 -4.45 7.65 2.60
N LEU A 11 -4.33 8.21 3.80
CA LEU A 11 -3.40 9.31 4.06
C LEU A 11 -1.96 8.88 3.87
N GLY A 12 -1.57 7.74 4.46
CA GLY A 12 -0.21 7.20 4.31
C GLY A 12 0.12 6.88 2.85
N GLY A 13 -0.80 6.23 2.14
CA GLY A 13 -0.62 5.86 0.73
C GLY A 13 -0.58 7.06 -0.21
N LEU A 14 -1.45 8.06 -0.02
CA LEU A 14 -1.44 9.29 -0.81
C LEU A 14 -0.20 10.14 -0.54
N ILE A 15 0.24 10.25 0.72
CA ILE A 15 1.50 10.93 1.05
C ILE A 15 2.67 10.20 0.42
N ALA A 16 2.76 8.87 0.57
CA ALA A 16 3.84 8.08 0.00
C ALA A 16 3.88 8.16 -1.53
N LEU A 17 2.74 7.97 -2.21
CA LEU A 17 2.65 8.09 -3.67
C LEU A 17 2.93 9.51 -4.15
N GLY A 18 2.43 10.53 -3.45
CA GLY A 18 2.70 11.93 -3.77
C GLY A 18 4.19 12.27 -3.66
N LEU A 19 4.84 11.82 -2.58
CA LEU A 19 6.29 11.95 -2.41
C LEU A 19 7.07 11.12 -3.45
N GLY A 20 6.59 9.93 -3.82
CA GLY A 20 7.22 9.14 -4.87
C GLY A 20 7.12 9.81 -6.25
N ALA A 21 5.92 10.27 -6.61
CA ALA A 21 5.62 10.89 -7.90
C ALA A 21 6.33 12.24 -8.09
N ALA A 22 6.36 13.08 -7.06
CA ALA A 22 7.01 14.40 -7.12
C ALA A 22 8.52 14.32 -7.42
N PHE A 23 9.14 13.16 -7.20
CA PHE A 23 10.56 12.92 -7.39
C PHE A 23 10.85 11.82 -8.42
N PHE A 24 9.82 11.27 -9.06
CA PHE A 24 9.90 10.19 -10.06
C PHE A 24 10.66 10.58 -11.34
N GLY A 25 10.82 11.89 -11.60
CA GLY A 25 11.47 12.42 -12.81
C GLY A 25 12.83 13.09 -12.62
N LYS A 26 13.37 13.16 -11.39
CA LYS A 26 14.76 13.63 -11.17
C LYS A 26 15.68 12.40 -11.27
N TYR A 27 16.18 12.13 -12.48
CA TYR A 27 16.99 10.97 -12.88
C TYR A 27 18.19 10.64 -11.94
N LEU A 28 18.10 9.57 -11.12
CA LEU A 28 19.19 8.93 -10.31
C LEU A 28 19.92 9.86 -9.28
N PRO A 29 20.44 9.40 -8.11
CA PRO A 29 19.98 8.38 -7.16
C PRO A 29 18.84 8.96 -6.28
N VAL A 30 18.51 8.34 -5.14
CA VAL A 30 17.42 8.67 -4.18
C VAL A 30 17.51 10.08 -3.55
N GLU A 31 18.30 10.98 -4.13
CA GLU A 31 18.61 12.29 -3.58
C GLU A 31 17.44 13.26 -3.80
N GLY A 32 16.77 13.59 -2.69
CA GLY A 32 15.77 14.65 -2.63
C GLY A 32 14.39 14.20 -2.20
N VAL A 33 14.03 12.92 -2.36
CA VAL A 33 12.83 12.39 -1.69
C VAL A 33 13.05 12.56 -0.20
N PRO A 34 12.09 13.11 0.57
CA PRO A 34 12.08 12.99 2.03
C PRO A 34 11.92 11.51 2.41
N LEU A 35 12.99 10.72 2.24
CA LEU A 35 12.94 9.26 2.16
C LEU A 35 12.43 8.67 3.46
N LEU A 36 12.80 9.27 4.59
CA LEU A 36 12.25 8.90 5.90
C LEU A 36 10.73 9.09 5.95
N ALA A 37 10.22 10.24 5.51
CA ALA A 37 8.78 10.51 5.48
C ALA A 37 8.04 9.58 4.52
N HIS A 38 8.61 9.30 3.34
CA HIS A 38 8.06 8.34 2.38
C HIS A 38 8.00 6.92 2.97
N LYS A 39 9.09 6.46 3.59
CA LYS A 39 9.16 5.13 4.25
C LYS A 39 8.16 5.03 5.40
N ILE A 40 8.04 6.06 6.24
CA ILE A 40 7.08 6.09 7.35
C ILE A 40 5.65 6.08 6.82
N ALA A 41 5.30 6.95 5.87
CA ALA A 41 3.96 7.03 5.31
C ALA A 41 3.55 5.72 4.61
N GLY A 42 4.44 5.16 3.78
CA GLY A 42 4.23 3.89 3.10
C GLY A 42 4.15 2.71 4.09
N GLY A 43 4.99 2.70 5.13
CA GLY A 43 4.97 1.70 6.19
C GLY A 43 3.68 1.72 7.00
N ILE A 44 3.19 2.91 7.38
CA ILE A 44 1.88 3.08 8.06
C ILE A 44 0.75 2.54 7.17
N ALA A 45 0.76 2.87 5.88
CA ALA A 45 -0.26 2.40 4.94
C ALA A 45 -0.22 0.87 4.78
N ALA A 46 0.96 0.29 4.57
CA ALA A 46 1.13 -1.16 4.44
C ALA A 46 0.69 -1.90 5.72
N LEU A 47 1.14 -1.46 6.90
CA LEU A 47 0.75 -2.07 8.17
C LEU A 47 -0.76 -1.96 8.42
N SER A 48 -1.34 -0.79 8.14
CA SER A 48 -2.78 -0.59 8.28
C SER A 48 -3.58 -1.49 7.34
N LEU A 49 -3.09 -1.74 6.13
CA LEU A 49 -3.69 -2.68 5.19
C LEU A 49 -3.61 -4.13 5.69
N VAL A 50 -2.49 -4.55 6.29
CA VAL A 50 -2.38 -5.88 6.91
C VAL A 50 -3.42 -6.03 8.03
N LEU A 51 -3.55 -5.05 8.92
CA LEU A 51 -4.55 -5.09 9.99
C LEU A 51 -5.98 -5.10 9.42
N LEU A 52 -6.23 -4.40 8.32
CA LEU A 52 -7.51 -4.40 7.63
C LEU A 52 -7.80 -5.75 6.96
N ALA A 53 -6.78 -6.38 6.38
CA ALA A 53 -6.86 -7.73 5.82
C ALA A 53 -7.21 -8.76 6.90
N ILE A 54 -6.57 -8.70 8.07
CA ILE A 54 -6.90 -9.54 9.23
C ILE A 54 -8.38 -9.36 9.64
N GLN A 55 -8.85 -8.11 9.75
CA GLN A 55 -10.27 -7.82 10.07
C GLN A 55 -11.27 -8.29 9.00
N GLY A 56 -10.83 -8.32 7.74
CA GLY A 56 -11.64 -8.74 6.60
C GLY A 56 -11.55 -10.23 6.29
N PHE A 57 -10.66 -10.98 6.94
CA PHE A 57 -10.30 -12.35 6.54
C PHE A 57 -11.48 -13.31 6.54
N SER A 58 -12.34 -13.25 7.56
CA SER A 58 -13.54 -14.09 7.67
C SER A 58 -14.66 -13.73 6.70
N ARG A 59 -14.57 -12.57 6.03
CA ARG A 59 -15.61 -12.02 5.15
C ARG A 59 -15.22 -12.03 3.67
N ALA A 60 -13.92 -11.98 3.39
CA ALA A 60 -13.37 -11.92 2.04
C ALA A 60 -11.95 -12.50 2.03
N THR A 61 -11.82 -13.79 2.33
CA THR A 61 -10.52 -14.47 2.54
C THR A 61 -9.54 -14.27 1.40
N VAL A 62 -9.96 -14.49 0.15
CA VAL A 62 -9.09 -14.31 -1.03
C VAL A 62 -8.61 -12.87 -1.14
N VAL A 63 -9.49 -11.89 -0.97
CA VAL A 63 -9.14 -10.46 -1.04
C VAL A 63 -8.19 -10.09 0.11
N ALA A 64 -8.42 -10.62 1.31
CA ALA A 64 -7.56 -10.39 2.46
C ALA A 64 -6.15 -10.96 2.27
N ILE A 65 -6.03 -12.17 1.70
CA ILE A 65 -4.73 -12.77 1.36
C ILE A 65 -3.99 -11.90 0.33
N LEU A 66 -4.67 -11.52 -0.76
CA LEU A 66 -4.07 -10.67 -1.79
C LEU A 66 -3.66 -9.29 -1.23
N ALA A 67 -4.48 -8.70 -0.37
CA ALA A 67 -4.15 -7.45 0.31
C ALA A 67 -2.92 -7.58 1.20
N ALA A 68 -2.79 -8.68 1.95
CA ALA A 68 -1.61 -8.95 2.78
C ALA A 68 -0.34 -9.15 1.93
N ILE A 69 -0.45 -9.87 0.81
CA ILE A 69 0.66 -10.04 -0.15
C ILE A 69 1.10 -8.69 -0.70
N VAL A 70 0.16 -7.85 -1.16
CA VAL A 70 0.46 -6.52 -1.70
C VAL A 70 1.06 -5.60 -0.64
N ALA A 71 0.52 -5.64 0.59
CA ALA A 71 1.05 -4.89 1.71
C ALA A 71 2.49 -5.29 2.07
N ALA A 72 2.85 -6.57 1.98
CA ALA A 72 4.21 -7.05 2.21
C ALA A 72 5.15 -6.79 1.02
N ALA A 73 4.65 -6.97 -0.21
CA ALA A 73 5.41 -6.77 -1.44
C ALA A 73 5.83 -5.30 -1.59
N THR A 74 4.97 -4.35 -1.26
CA THR A 74 5.25 -2.91 -1.42
C THR A 74 6.56 -2.48 -0.74
N PRO A 75 6.76 -2.66 0.59
CA PRO A 75 8.01 -2.33 1.26
C PRO A 75 9.17 -3.24 0.83
N ALA A 76 8.93 -4.51 0.52
CA ALA A 76 9.99 -5.42 0.06
C ALA A 76 10.61 -4.94 -1.27
N ILE A 77 9.77 -4.56 -2.23
CA ILE A 77 10.20 -3.97 -3.50
C ILE A 77 10.91 -2.63 -3.26
N GLY A 78 10.37 -1.77 -2.38
CA GLY A 78 10.99 -0.47 -2.05
C GLY A 78 12.36 -0.60 -1.35
N ILE A 79 12.60 -1.67 -0.62
CA ILE A 79 13.92 -2.00 -0.05
C ILE A 79 14.85 -2.48 -1.17
N TYR A 80 14.40 -3.44 -1.99
CA TYR A 80 15.18 -3.97 -3.12
C TYR A 80 15.62 -2.86 -4.08
N GLN A 81 14.72 -1.92 -4.38
CA GLN A 81 14.96 -0.74 -5.21
C GLN A 81 16.20 0.07 -4.81
N GLN A 82 16.53 0.15 -3.51
CA GLN A 82 17.66 0.94 -3.01
C GLN A 82 19.03 0.33 -3.36
N GLY A 83 19.09 -0.95 -3.74
CA GLY A 83 20.33 -1.67 -4.05
C GLY A 83 20.60 -1.85 -5.54
N ILE A 84 19.73 -1.36 -6.43
CA ILE A 84 19.85 -1.60 -7.87
C ILE A 84 20.76 -0.54 -8.50
N VAL A 85 21.81 -1.00 -9.16
CA VAL A 85 22.77 -0.15 -9.90
C VAL A 85 22.41 -0.07 -11.39
N ASP A 86 21.78 -1.12 -11.93
CA ASP A 86 21.36 -1.18 -13.33
C ASP A 86 20.10 -0.31 -13.57
N ILE A 87 20.19 0.61 -14.53
CA ILE A 87 19.16 1.64 -14.77
C ILE A 87 17.86 1.02 -15.32
N GLU A 88 17.95 0.02 -16.20
CA GLU A 88 16.75 -0.60 -16.78
C GLU A 88 16.01 -1.45 -15.75
N MET A 89 16.74 -2.21 -14.93
CA MET A 89 16.16 -2.92 -13.79
C MET A 89 15.59 -1.95 -12.76
N ALA A 90 16.24 -0.81 -12.50
CA ALA A 90 15.73 0.21 -11.58
C ALA A 90 14.38 0.78 -12.07
N LYS A 91 14.25 1.06 -13.37
CA LYS A 91 12.97 1.51 -13.97
C LYS A 91 11.86 0.47 -13.78
N LEU A 92 12.15 -0.80 -14.09
CA LEU A 92 11.16 -1.88 -13.95
C LEU A 92 10.71 -2.03 -12.49
N VAL A 93 11.66 -1.98 -11.55
CA VAL A 93 11.37 -2.08 -10.12
C VAL A 93 10.63 -0.85 -9.60
N HIS A 94 10.92 0.35 -10.09
CA HIS A 94 10.14 1.55 -9.79
C HIS A 94 8.67 1.40 -10.22
N ILE A 95 8.44 0.92 -11.44
CA ILE A 95 7.08 0.68 -11.96
C ILE A 95 6.37 -0.37 -11.09
N ALA A 96 7.04 -1.48 -10.77
CA ALA A 96 6.49 -2.51 -9.90
C ALA A 96 6.14 -1.93 -8.51
N HIS A 97 7.03 -1.11 -7.93
CA HIS A 97 6.81 -0.48 -6.64
C HIS A 97 5.57 0.44 -6.67
N ILE A 98 5.44 1.28 -7.70
CA ILE A 98 4.27 2.16 -7.90
C ILE A 98 2.99 1.36 -8.04
N ILE A 99 2.99 0.29 -8.86
CA ILE A 99 1.83 -0.58 -9.04
C ILE A 99 1.41 -1.19 -7.69
N THR A 100 2.37 -1.70 -6.90
CA THR A 100 2.05 -2.24 -5.57
C THR A 100 1.56 -1.17 -4.60
N GLY A 101 2.10 0.06 -4.65
CA GLY A 101 1.61 1.20 -3.86
C GLY A 101 0.19 1.62 -4.21
N VAL A 102 -0.18 1.65 -5.50
CA VAL A 102 -1.58 1.84 -5.94
C VAL A 102 -2.45 0.67 -5.49
N GLY A 103 -1.93 -0.55 -5.56
CA GLY A 103 -2.57 -1.76 -5.04
C GLY A 103 -2.91 -1.63 -3.56
N VAL A 104 -2.03 -1.07 -2.72
CA VAL A 104 -2.30 -0.85 -1.30
C VAL A 104 -3.58 -0.01 -1.09
N LEU A 105 -3.74 1.07 -1.83
CA LEU A 105 -4.95 1.90 -1.78
C LEU A 105 -6.18 1.14 -2.29
N ALA A 106 -6.06 0.47 -3.44
CA ALA A 106 -7.17 -0.24 -4.06
C ALA A 106 -7.71 -1.37 -3.17
N PHE A 107 -6.83 -2.19 -2.59
CA PHE A 107 -7.23 -3.29 -1.70
C PHE A 107 -7.86 -2.80 -0.41
N ALA A 108 -7.44 -1.65 0.13
CA ALA A 108 -8.10 -1.06 1.28
C ALA A 108 -9.56 -0.69 0.99
N GLU A 109 -9.84 -0.08 -0.16
CA GLU A 109 -11.20 0.25 -0.59
C GLU A 109 -12.06 -1.00 -0.82
N ILE A 110 -11.49 -2.03 -1.45
CA ILE A 110 -12.20 -3.29 -1.69
C ILE A 110 -12.54 -3.95 -0.35
N LEU A 111 -11.58 -4.09 0.56
CA LEU A 111 -11.82 -4.68 1.88
C LEU A 111 -12.82 -3.87 2.70
N ALA A 112 -12.75 -2.54 2.67
CA ALA A 112 -13.71 -1.66 3.32
C ALA A 112 -15.16 -1.95 2.88
N LYS A 113 -15.38 -2.06 1.56
CA LYS A 113 -16.69 -2.39 0.99
C LYS A 113 -17.17 -3.77 1.44
N ARG A 114 -16.30 -4.79 1.40
CA ARG A 114 -16.64 -6.16 1.83
C ARG A 114 -16.97 -6.24 3.32
N ILE A 115 -16.20 -5.56 4.16
CA ILE A 115 -16.44 -5.48 5.61
C ILE A 115 -17.78 -4.79 5.90
N LYS A 116 -18.09 -3.69 5.22
CA LYS A 116 -19.38 -2.98 5.41
C LYS A 116 -20.58 -3.81 4.94
N ALA A 117 -20.49 -4.45 3.78
CA ALA A 117 -21.58 -5.26 3.23
C ALA A 117 -22.02 -6.39 4.19
N SER A 118 -21.06 -7.07 4.83
CA SER A 118 -21.36 -8.11 5.81
C SER A 118 -22.09 -7.61 7.08
N ARG A 119 -21.90 -6.35 7.47
CA ARG A 119 -22.59 -5.77 8.64
C ARG A 119 -24.04 -5.45 8.33
N GLY A 120 -24.34 -5.03 7.10
CA GLY A 120 -25.70 -4.79 6.65
C GLY A 120 -26.53 -6.08 6.61
N TYR A 121 -25.93 -7.18 6.14
CA TYR A 121 -26.61 -8.49 6.11
C TYR A 121 -26.94 -9.00 7.52
N ALA A 122 -26.04 -8.83 8.49
CA ALA A 122 -26.25 -9.26 9.88
C ALA A 122 -27.25 -8.40 10.68
N LEU A 123 -27.69 -7.25 10.16
CA LEU A 123 -28.71 -6.40 10.79
C LEU A 123 -30.10 -6.58 10.16
N ALA A 124 -30.17 -7.23 8.99
CA ALA A 124 -31.40 -7.48 8.26
C ALA A 124 -31.98 -8.89 8.50
N HIS A 125 -31.22 -9.74 9.21
CA HIS A 125 -31.55 -11.11 9.59
C HIS A 125 -31.24 -11.30 11.07
#